data_AF-A0A1N6JZW1-F1
#
_entry.id   AF-A0A1N6JZW1-F1
#
_cell.length_a   1.000
_cell.length_b   1.000
_cell.length_c   1.000
_cell.angle_alpha   90.00
_cell.angle_beta   90.00
_cell.angle_gamma   90.00
#
_symmetry.space_group_name_H-M   'P 1'
#
loop_
_entity.id
_entity.type
_entity.pdbx_description
1 polymer ?
#
loop_
_entity_poly.entity_id
_entity_poly.type
_entity_poly.pdbx_seq_one_letter_code
_entity_poly.pdbx_strand_id
1 'polypeptide(L)'
;MTTTTTIAIIGKTPLAQTLSKGRYRILLFGWECKEGELMDCPIEASWEADIIVLAAQAEEMAEKIRAVAVQKIVLSNGSLETLQTLLPHSKVVEFSNLSPEQRVINISGDDGEALYATADLLRSVGFFPDIQLKRNKL
;
A
#
# COMPACT_ATOMS: atom_id res chain seq x y z
N MET A 1 -3.58 -3.60 24.05
CA MET A 1 -4.59 -3.20 23.07
C MET A 1 -4.11 -3.69 21.72
N THR A 2 -4.76 -4.68 21.11
CA THR A 2 -4.41 -5.13 19.74
C THR A 2 -5.14 -4.21 18.77
N THR A 3 -4.48 -3.17 18.30
CA THR A 3 -5.02 -2.29 17.24
C THR A 3 -5.02 -3.08 15.93
N THR A 4 -6.20 -3.28 15.36
CA THR A 4 -6.35 -3.88 14.03
C THR A 4 -5.86 -2.87 13.00
N THR A 5 -4.81 -3.19 12.25
CA THR A 5 -4.32 -2.34 11.16
C THR A 5 -5.42 -2.12 10.12
N THR A 6 -5.63 -0.86 9.75
CA THR A 6 -6.60 -0.47 8.71
C THR A 6 -5.85 -0.21 7.41
N ILE A 7 -6.32 -0.82 6.33
CA ILE A 7 -5.69 -0.73 5.00
C ILE A 7 -6.71 -0.17 4.02
N ALA A 8 -6.38 0.95 3.39
CA ALA A 8 -7.12 1.46 2.25
C ALA A 8 -6.56 0.84 0.97
N ILE A 9 -7.43 0.39 0.08
CA ILE A 9 -7.08 -0.13 -1.23
C ILE A 9 -7.84 0.69 -2.27
N ILE A 10 -7.08 1.43 -3.07
CA ILE A 10 -7.61 2.29 -4.13
C ILE A 10 -7.31 1.59 -5.46
N GLY A 11 -8.36 1.01 -6.04
CA GLY A 11 -8.29 0.24 -7.28
C GLY A 11 -8.08 -1.27 -7.09
N LYS A 12 -8.02 -1.98 -8.21
CA LYS A 12 -7.93 -3.45 -8.29
C LYS A 12 -6.48 -3.92 -8.44
N THR A 13 -6.02 -4.82 -7.56
CA THR A 13 -4.75 -5.55 -7.73
C THR A 13 -4.85 -6.96 -7.16
N PRO A 14 -4.12 -7.97 -7.70
CA PRO A 14 -4.05 -9.30 -7.10
C PRO A 14 -3.56 -9.29 -5.63
N LEU A 15 -2.73 -8.29 -5.29
CA LEU A 15 -2.29 -8.09 -3.91
C LEU A 15 -3.47 -7.77 -2.98
N ALA A 16 -4.43 -6.97 -3.45
CA ALA A 16 -5.59 -6.55 -2.67
C ALA A 16 -6.48 -7.73 -2.28
N GLN A 17 -6.73 -8.65 -3.21
CA GLN A 17 -7.48 -9.89 -2.94
C GLN A 17 -6.80 -10.79 -1.91
N THR A 18 -5.47 -10.71 -1.81
CA THR A 18 -4.72 -11.52 -0.85
C THR A 18 -4.70 -10.85 0.52
N LEU A 19 -4.50 -9.53 0.56
CA LEU A 19 -4.59 -8.72 1.77
C LEU A 19 -5.99 -8.79 2.40
N SER A 20 -7.06 -8.85 1.60
CA SER A 20 -8.43 -8.94 2.09
C SER A 20 -8.76 -10.25 2.82
N LYS A 21 -7.92 -11.28 2.66
CA LYS A 21 -8.03 -12.55 3.41
C LYS A 21 -7.30 -12.50 4.76
N GLY A 22 -6.53 -11.44 5.02
CA GLY A 22 -5.83 -11.22 6.28
C GLY A 22 -6.77 -10.75 7.39
N ARG A 23 -6.21 -10.55 8.59
CA ARG A 23 -6.95 -10.01 9.75
C ARG A 23 -6.79 -8.50 9.82
N TYR A 24 -7.30 -7.81 8.81
CA TYR A 24 -7.21 -6.36 8.65
C TYR A 24 -8.59 -5.76 8.49
N ARG A 25 -8.74 -4.48 8.86
CA ARG A 25 -9.88 -3.70 8.41
C ARG A 25 -9.54 -3.18 7.02
N ILE A 26 -10.34 -3.53 6.02
CA ILE A 26 -10.09 -3.18 4.62
C ILE A 26 -11.11 -2.14 4.18
N LEU A 27 -10.62 -1.00 3.69
CA LEU A 27 -11.42 0.04 3.05
C LEU A 27 -11.14 0.04 1.55
N LEU A 28 -12.17 -0.06 0.72
CA LEU A 28 -12.06 -0.24 -0.72
C LEU A 28 -12.60 0.98 -1.45
N PHE A 29 -11.86 1.49 -2.42
CA PHE A 29 -12.34 2.53 -3.33
C PHE A 29 -12.13 2.12 -4.79
N GLY A 30 -13.18 2.26 -5.62
CA GLY A 30 -13.12 1.97 -7.06
C GLY A 30 -13.06 0.48 -7.42
N TRP A 31 -13.41 -0.41 -6.48
CA TRP A 31 -13.42 -1.86 -6.63
C TRP A 31 -14.30 -2.49 -5.54
N GLU A 32 -14.82 -3.69 -5.79
CA GLU A 32 -15.58 -4.48 -4.80
C GLU A 32 -14.94 -5.85 -4.53
N CYS A 33 -14.83 -6.23 -3.25
CA CYS A 33 -14.62 -7.61 -2.80
C CYS A 33 -15.45 -7.91 -1.54
N LYS A 34 -15.60 -9.19 -1.20
CA LYS A 34 -16.51 -9.63 -0.13
C LYS A 34 -16.03 -9.27 1.28
N GLU A 35 -14.72 -9.08 1.44
CA GLU A 35 -14.08 -8.95 2.74
C GLU A 35 -13.76 -7.50 3.15
N GLY A 36 -14.11 -6.50 2.33
CA GLY A 36 -13.82 -5.08 2.62
C GLY A 36 -15.04 -4.16 2.62
N GLU A 37 -14.90 -3.01 3.28
CA GLU A 37 -15.89 -1.93 3.34
C GLU A 37 -15.75 -1.06 2.08
N LEU A 38 -16.84 -0.89 1.32
CA LEU A 38 -16.85 0.00 0.17
C LEU A 38 -16.93 1.46 0.63
N MET A 39 -16.03 2.28 0.10
CA MET A 39 -15.97 3.71 0.36
C MET A 39 -16.33 4.47 -0.90
N ASP A 40 -17.12 5.53 -0.75
CA ASP A 40 -17.50 6.40 -1.87
C ASP A 40 -16.43 7.46 -2.19
N CYS A 41 -15.46 7.66 -1.30
CA CYS A 41 -14.44 8.70 -1.39
C CYS A 41 -13.03 8.14 -1.09
N PRO A 42 -12.04 8.37 -1.98
CA PRO A 42 -10.67 7.88 -1.75
C PRO A 42 -9.95 8.64 -0.63
N ILE A 43 -10.38 9.88 -0.36
CA ILE A 43 -9.81 10.72 0.71
C ILE A 43 -10.20 10.17 2.07
N GLU A 44 -11.48 9.84 2.28
CA GLU A 44 -11.97 9.28 3.54
C GLU A 44 -11.34 7.92 3.81
N ALA A 45 -11.31 7.04 2.79
CA ALA A 45 -10.63 5.75 2.87
C ALA A 45 -9.16 5.91 3.31
N SER A 46 -8.44 6.85 2.69
CA SER A 46 -7.02 7.11 2.99
C SER A 46 -6.80 7.76 4.36
N TRP A 47 -7.72 8.60 4.82
CA TRP A 47 -7.63 9.27 6.12
C TRP A 47 -7.69 8.26 7.27
N GLU A 48 -8.63 7.30 7.20
CA GLU A 48 -8.83 6.26 8.20
C GLU A 48 -7.75 5.17 8.20
N ALA A 49 -7.02 4.99 7.10
CA ALA A 49 -6.08 3.89 6.93
C ALA A 49 -4.70 4.17 7.54
N ASP A 50 -4.04 3.14 8.06
CA ASP A 50 -2.63 3.17 8.45
C ASP A 50 -1.72 2.97 7.23
N ILE A 51 -2.17 2.12 6.30
CA ILE A 51 -1.47 1.75 5.06
C ILE A 51 -2.40 1.99 3.88
N ILE A 52 -1.89 2.63 2.83
CA ILE A 52 -2.64 2.91 1.61
C ILE A 52 -2.03 2.10 0.46
N VAL A 53 -2.82 1.25 -0.18
CA VAL A 53 -2.44 0.50 -1.38
C VAL A 53 -2.99 1.22 -2.61
N LEU A 54 -2.11 1.84 -3.38
CA LEU A 54 -2.42 2.50 -4.65
C LEU A 54 -2.21 1.53 -5.81
N ALA A 55 -3.30 0.93 -6.29
CA ALA A 55 -3.28 -0.15 -7.27
C ALA A 55 -3.58 0.29 -8.72
N ALA A 56 -4.21 1.45 -8.89
CA ALA A 56 -4.57 2.00 -10.20
C ALA A 56 -4.40 3.51 -10.21
N GLN A 57 -3.98 4.07 -11.35
CA GLN A 57 -3.82 5.52 -11.56
C GLN A 57 -3.07 6.19 -10.39
N ALA A 58 -1.97 5.56 -9.95
CA ALA A 58 -1.32 5.88 -8.68
C ALA A 58 -0.95 7.37 -8.55
N GLU A 59 -0.47 7.98 -9.63
CA GLU A 59 -0.09 9.40 -9.64
C GLU A 59 -1.30 10.34 -9.51
N GLU A 60 -2.37 10.10 -10.25
CA GLU A 60 -3.61 10.89 -10.16
C GLU A 60 -4.23 10.75 -8.76
N MET A 61 -4.27 9.54 -8.22
CA MET A 61 -4.83 9.28 -6.90
C MET A 61 -3.94 9.86 -5.79
N ALA A 62 -2.61 9.80 -5.94
CA ALA A 62 -1.67 10.38 -5.00
C ALA A 62 -1.93 11.89 -4.80
N GLU A 63 -2.17 12.65 -5.87
CA GLU A 63 -2.51 14.07 -5.76
C GLU A 63 -3.80 14.30 -4.96
N LYS A 64 -4.83 13.48 -5.19
CA LYS A 64 -6.11 13.60 -4.47
C LYS A 64 -5.99 13.32 -2.98
N ILE A 65 -5.17 12.34 -2.59
CA ILE A 65 -5.02 11.90 -1.20
C ILE A 65 -3.85 12.56 -0.47
N ARG A 66 -3.06 13.40 -1.17
CA ARG A 66 -1.82 13.99 -0.65
C ARG A 66 -1.97 14.62 0.74
N ALA A 67 -3.06 15.34 0.97
CA ALA A 67 -3.31 16.02 2.25
C ALA A 67 -3.56 15.05 3.42
N VAL A 68 -4.04 13.83 3.13
CA VAL A 68 -4.37 12.82 4.14
C VAL A 68 -3.37 11.66 4.20
N ALA A 69 -2.46 11.55 3.22
CA ALA A 69 -1.43 10.50 3.16
C ALA A 69 -0.20 10.78 4.05
N VAL A 70 -0.13 11.96 4.67
CA VAL A 70 1.02 12.39 5.50
C VAL A 70 1.36 11.37 6.58
N GLN A 71 2.64 11.00 6.68
CA GLN A 71 3.20 10.00 7.60
C GLN A 71 2.66 8.57 7.46
N LYS A 72 1.83 8.29 6.45
CA LYS A 72 1.33 6.94 6.18
C LYS A 72 2.28 6.17 5.27
N ILE A 73 2.17 4.85 5.30
CA ILE A 73 2.86 3.97 4.35
C ILE A 73 2.00 3.89 3.09
N VAL A 74 2.60 4.20 1.94
CA VAL A 74 1.92 4.14 0.64
C VAL A 74 2.56 3.04 -0.20
N LEU A 75 1.84 1.95 -0.39
CA LEU A 75 2.27 0.78 -1.16
C LEU A 75 1.72 0.87 -2.59
N SER A 76 2.58 0.92 -3.60
CA SER A 76 2.15 1.05 -4.99
C SER A 76 3.02 0.27 -5.97
N ASN A 77 2.46 -0.07 -7.14
CA ASN A 77 3.22 -0.55 -8.29
C ASN A 77 3.63 0.58 -9.26
N GLY A 78 3.38 1.84 -8.89
CA GLY A 78 3.86 3.02 -9.64
C GLY A 78 5.33 3.33 -9.38
N SER A 79 5.86 4.31 -10.12
CA SER A 79 7.25 4.78 -10.00
C SER A 79 7.51 5.34 -8.60
N LEU A 80 8.48 4.73 -7.89
CA LEU A 80 8.89 5.19 -6.56
C LEU A 80 9.29 6.67 -6.55
N GLU A 81 10.11 7.11 -7.52
CA GLU A 81 10.62 8.48 -7.60
C GLU A 81 9.49 9.50 -7.82
N THR A 82 8.54 9.16 -8.71
CA THR A 82 7.40 10.02 -9.02
C THR A 82 6.47 10.12 -7.81
N LEU A 83 6.10 8.99 -7.21
CA LEU A 83 5.18 8.96 -6.08
C LEU A 83 5.78 9.61 -4.83
N GLN A 84 7.08 9.44 -4.57
CA GLN A 84 7.75 10.11 -3.46
C GLN A 84 7.77 11.64 -3.66
N THR A 85 7.88 12.12 -4.90
CA THR A 85 7.78 13.56 -5.22
C THR A 85 6.37 14.10 -4.97
N LEU A 86 5.33 13.35 -5.35
CA LEU A 86 3.93 13.72 -5.13
C LEU A 86 3.53 13.68 -3.64
N LEU A 87 4.11 12.73 -2.90
CA LEU A 87 3.80 12.44 -1.51
C LEU A 87 5.05 12.60 -0.61
N PRO A 88 5.64 13.80 -0.53
CA PRO A 88 6.95 14.02 0.10
C PRO A 88 6.98 13.74 1.61
N HIS A 89 5.82 13.62 2.25
CA HIS A 89 5.69 13.33 3.67
C HIS A 89 5.14 11.92 3.93
N SER A 90 4.95 11.11 2.89
CA SER A 90 4.57 9.70 3.02
C SER A 90 5.81 8.83 2.91
N LYS A 91 5.71 7.61 3.45
CA LYS A 91 6.72 6.57 3.28
C LYS A 91 6.31 5.68 2.11
N VAL A 92 6.84 5.95 0.92
CA VAL A 92 6.43 5.20 -0.29
C VAL A 92 7.21 3.89 -0.37
N VAL A 93 6.47 2.80 -0.58
CA VAL A 93 7.00 1.48 -0.87
C VAL A 93 6.48 1.06 -2.24
N GLU A 94 7.40 0.87 -3.16
CA GLU A 94 7.14 0.28 -4.47
C GLU A 94 7.08 -1.23 -4.33
N PHE A 95 6.12 -1.88 -4.98
CA PHE A 95 6.11 -3.32 -5.15
C PHE A 95 6.10 -3.72 -6.62
N SER A 96 6.83 -4.78 -6.95
CA SER A 96 6.93 -5.30 -8.31
C SER A 96 7.08 -6.82 -8.29
N ASN A 97 7.05 -7.43 -9.48
CA ASN A 97 7.25 -8.87 -9.67
C ASN A 97 6.32 -9.73 -8.79
N LEU A 98 5.06 -9.31 -8.63
CA LEU A 98 4.07 -10.06 -7.88
C LEU A 98 3.76 -11.37 -8.61
N SER A 99 4.27 -12.47 -8.09
CA SER A 99 3.98 -13.83 -8.57
C SER A 99 3.07 -14.53 -7.56
N PRO A 100 1.73 -14.55 -7.78
CA PRO A 100 0.80 -15.16 -6.84
C PRO A 100 1.04 -16.66 -6.62
N GLU A 101 1.57 -17.35 -7.64
CA GLU A 101 1.87 -18.78 -7.60
C GLU A 101 3.10 -19.07 -6.73
N GLN A 102 4.18 -18.31 -6.92
CA GLN A 102 5.42 -18.47 -6.17
C GLN A 102 5.38 -17.72 -4.82
N ARG A 103 4.38 -16.86 -4.64
CA ARG A 103 4.22 -15.95 -3.50
C ARG A 103 5.45 -15.09 -3.24
N VAL A 104 6.23 -14.78 -4.28
CA VAL A 104 7.35 -13.84 -4.20
C VAL A 104 6.87 -12.47 -4.64
N ILE A 105 7.33 -11.44 -3.95
CA ILE A 105 7.06 -10.03 -4.27
C ILE A 105 8.32 -9.24 -3.98
N ASN A 106 8.71 -8.35 -4.88
CA ASN A 106 9.82 -7.44 -4.63
C ASN A 106 9.26 -6.16 -4.04
N ILE A 107 9.87 -5.65 -2.97
CA ILE A 107 9.52 -4.37 -2.39
C ILE A 107 10.74 -3.45 -2.29
N SER A 108 10.55 -2.19 -2.67
CA SER A 108 11.60 -1.16 -2.71
C SER A 108 11.12 0.15 -2.09
N GLY A 109 12.01 0.84 -1.38
CA GLY A 109 11.69 2.11 -0.72
C GLY A 109 12.92 2.71 -0.06
N ASP A 110 12.81 3.95 0.43
CA ASP A 110 13.90 4.66 1.11
C ASP A 110 13.78 4.66 2.64
N ASP A 111 12.58 4.42 3.19
CA ASP A 111 12.32 4.26 4.61
C ASP A 111 12.37 2.78 5.03
N GLY A 112 13.35 2.43 5.87
CA GLY A 112 13.54 1.06 6.34
C GLY A 112 12.41 0.54 7.22
N GLU A 113 11.82 1.40 8.05
CA GLU A 113 10.72 1.02 8.95
C GLU A 113 9.46 0.67 8.14
N ALA A 114 9.13 1.47 7.13
CA ALA A 114 8.03 1.19 6.21
C ALA A 114 8.25 -0.09 5.40
N LEU A 115 9.49 -0.34 4.95
CA LEU A 115 9.83 -1.58 4.27
C LEU A 115 9.63 -2.81 5.14
N TYR A 116 10.10 -2.78 6.40
CA TYR A 116 9.92 -3.91 7.31
C TYR A 116 8.45 -4.09 7.72
N ALA A 117 7.73 -3.00 7.99
CA ALA A 117 6.29 -3.06 8.28
C ALA A 117 5.50 -3.66 7.09
N THR A 118 5.84 -3.24 5.87
CA THR A 118 5.24 -3.79 4.64
C THR A 118 5.64 -5.26 4.44
N ALA A 119 6.89 -5.62 4.72
CA ALA A 119 7.34 -7.01 4.64
C ALA A 119 6.57 -7.91 5.60
N ASP A 120 6.35 -7.47 6.84
CA ASP A 120 5.62 -8.24 7.85
C ASP A 120 4.13 -8.36 7.50
N LEU A 121 3.53 -7.28 6.96
CA LEU A 121 2.19 -7.31 6.37
C LEU A 121 2.11 -8.39 5.28
N LEU A 122 3.02 -8.39 4.32
CA LEU A 122 3.04 -9.33 3.20
C LEU A 122 3.26 -10.78 3.66
N ARG A 123 4.17 -11.00 4.62
CA ARG A 123 4.43 -12.32 5.21
C ARG A 123 3.21 -12.89 5.93
N SER A 124 2.44 -12.05 6.61
CA SER A 124 1.24 -12.48 7.33
C SER A 124 0.17 -13.10 6.41
N VAL A 125 0.14 -12.70 5.13
CA VAL A 125 -0.78 -13.22 4.11
C VAL A 125 -0.10 -14.22 3.17
N GLY A 126 1.11 -14.65 3.51
CA GLY A 126 1.81 -15.76 2.88
C GLY A 126 2.78 -15.40 1.76
N PHE A 127 3.08 -14.12 1.53
CA PHE A 127 4.13 -13.71 0.59
C PHE A 127 5.53 -13.76 1.22
N PHE A 128 6.54 -13.91 0.38
CA PHE A 128 7.96 -13.85 0.70
C PHE A 128 8.55 -12.61 0.03
N PRO A 129 8.61 -11.47 0.76
CA PRO A 129 9.11 -10.23 0.20
C PRO A 129 10.63 -10.24 0.06
N ASP A 130 11.12 -9.89 -1.13
CA ASP A 130 12.52 -9.51 -1.37
C ASP A 130 12.66 -7.99 -1.18
N ILE A 131 13.49 -7.58 -0.20
CA ILE A 131 13.52 -6.20 0.30
C ILE A 131 14.71 -5.45 -0.29
N GLN A 132 14.45 -4.31 -0.94
CA GLN A 132 15.47 -3.45 -1.52
C GLN A 132 15.39 -2.02 -0.95
N LEU A 133 16.31 -1.70 -0.04
CA LEU A 133 16.45 -0.33 0.46
C LEU A 133 17.16 0.54 -0.60
N LYS A 134 16.40 1.41 -1.27
CA LYS A 134 16.92 2.40 -2.22
C LYS A 134 17.13 3.72 -1.47
N ARG A 135 18.37 4.01 -1.07
CA ARG A 135 18.69 5.32 -0.50
C ARG A 135 18.60 6.38 -1.59
N ASN A 136 17.68 7.32 -1.45
CA ASN A 136 17.66 8.50 -2.31
C ASN A 136 18.99 9.24 -2.19
N LYS A 137 19.67 9.46 -3.32
CA LYS A 137 20.79 10.41 -3.40
C LYS A 137 20.16 11.80 -3.36
N LEU A 138 20.23 12.44 -2.20
CA LEU A 138 19.98 13.88 -2.07
C LEU A 138 20.90 14.67 -2.99
#